data_AF-A0A832M0W2-F1
#
_entry.id   AF-A0A832M0W2-F1
#
_cell.length_a   1.000
_cell.length_b   1.000
_cell.length_c   1.000
_cell.angle_alpha   90.00
_cell.angle_beta   90.00
_cell.angle_gamma   90.00
#
_symmetry.space_group_name_H-M   'P 1'
#
loop_
_entity.id
_entity.type
_entity.pdbx_description
1 polymer ?
#
loop_
_entity_poly.entity_id
_entity_poly.type
_entity_poly.pdbx_seq_one_letter_code
_entity_poly.pdbx_strand_id
1 'polypeptide(L)'
;KVVARYAEKLLVKFYGGGLDFASKAEVFIDSVAYSVKRAWRRKGFMALAAALMLLQWIAGALELGALFSSIGYSVGAWVLLIAFPLHCYLTALPVGIPAALGVTEAGTVALFTALGVERSAAMAATLLVRFVEVWFELALGAAVAVAAGVGQRERLAELVRGWRAEARVLARGGGGRG
;
A
#
# COMPACT_ATOMS: atom_id res chain seq x y z
N LYS A 1 2.27 -33.25 -1.23
CA LYS A 1 1.43 -33.87 -2.30
C LYS A 1 -0.04 -34.07 -1.88
N VAL A 2 -0.35 -34.40 -0.61
CA VAL A 2 -1.74 -34.59 -0.14
C VAL A 2 -2.50 -33.26 0.06
N VAL A 3 -1.83 -32.25 0.63
CA VAL A 3 -2.42 -30.91 0.88
C VAL A 3 -2.85 -30.21 -0.42
N ALA A 4 -2.04 -30.31 -1.47
CA ALA A 4 -2.34 -29.75 -2.79
C ALA A 4 -3.64 -30.33 -3.39
N ARG A 5 -3.84 -31.65 -3.25
CA ARG A 5 -5.05 -32.34 -3.74
C ARG A 5 -6.32 -31.96 -2.98
N TYR A 6 -6.20 -31.63 -1.69
CA TYR A 6 -7.34 -31.16 -0.89
C TYR A 6 -7.74 -29.73 -1.24
N ALA A 7 -6.76 -28.84 -1.41
CA ALA A 7 -6.98 -27.47 -1.85
C ALA A 7 -7.66 -27.42 -3.23
N GLU A 8 -7.20 -28.26 -4.17
CA GLU A 8 -7.75 -28.37 -5.51
C GLU A 8 -9.22 -28.80 -5.51
N LYS A 9 -9.58 -29.82 -4.72
CA LYS A 9 -10.98 -30.27 -4.58
C LYS A 9 -11.89 -29.21 -3.96
N LEU A 10 -11.39 -28.44 -2.99
CA LEU A 10 -12.16 -27.39 -2.33
C LEU A 10 -12.41 -26.21 -3.29
N LEU A 11 -11.40 -25.86 -4.07
CA LEU A 11 -11.46 -24.76 -5.05
C LEU A 11 -12.37 -25.09 -6.23
N VAL A 12 -12.31 -26.30 -6.78
CA VAL A 12 -13.21 -26.75 -7.86
C VAL A 12 -14.68 -26.75 -7.42
N LYS A 13 -14.95 -27.07 -6.14
CA LYS A 13 -16.29 -27.08 -5.57
C LYS A 13 -16.91 -25.68 -5.42
N PHE A 14 -16.09 -24.66 -5.16
CA PHE A 14 -16.56 -23.27 -5.00
C PHE A 14 -16.55 -22.44 -6.28
N TYR A 15 -15.62 -22.72 -7.22
CA TYR A 15 -15.42 -21.87 -8.40
C TYR A 15 -15.92 -22.45 -9.74
N GLY A 16 -16.39 -23.70 -9.77
CA GLY A 16 -16.78 -24.35 -11.03
C GLY A 16 -15.57 -24.67 -11.92
N GLY A 17 -15.70 -25.72 -12.74
CA GLY A 17 -14.57 -26.32 -13.45
C GLY A 17 -13.77 -25.34 -14.34
N GLY A 18 -12.46 -25.55 -14.37
CA GLY A 18 -11.56 -24.94 -15.37
C GLY A 18 -10.78 -23.70 -14.92
N LEU A 19 -10.18 -23.71 -13.73
CA LEU A 19 -9.11 -22.77 -13.42
C LEU A 19 -7.78 -23.34 -13.88
N ASP A 20 -7.42 -23.09 -15.14
CA ASP A 20 -6.07 -23.29 -15.65
C ASP A 20 -5.13 -22.26 -15.01
N PHE A 21 -4.82 -22.49 -13.74
CA PHE A 21 -3.97 -21.65 -12.93
C PHE A 21 -2.56 -21.55 -13.53
N ALA A 22 -2.13 -22.60 -14.23
CA ALA A 22 -0.85 -22.62 -14.93
C ALA A 22 -0.81 -21.57 -16.03
N SER A 23 -1.78 -21.53 -16.95
CA SER A 23 -1.79 -20.50 -18.00
C SER A 23 -1.95 -19.09 -17.46
N LYS A 24 -2.79 -18.87 -16.43
CA LYS A 24 -2.90 -17.55 -15.79
C LYS A 24 -1.59 -17.12 -15.12
N ALA A 25 -0.88 -18.05 -14.48
CA ALA A 25 0.42 -17.79 -13.89
C ALA A 25 1.47 -17.47 -14.97
N GLU A 26 1.50 -18.21 -16.07
CA GLU A 26 2.38 -17.96 -17.21
C GLU A 26 2.14 -16.57 -17.82
N VAL A 27 0.88 -16.21 -18.09
CA VAL A 27 0.51 -14.88 -18.58
C VAL A 27 0.95 -13.76 -17.63
N PHE A 28 0.78 -13.96 -16.32
CA PHE A 28 1.26 -13.01 -15.31
C PHE A 28 2.79 -12.90 -15.33
N ILE A 29 3.51 -14.01 -15.32
CA ILE A 29 4.98 -14.05 -15.36
C ILE A 29 5.50 -13.34 -16.61
N ASP A 30 4.92 -13.62 -17.77
CA ASP A 30 5.30 -12.98 -19.03
C ASP A 30 5.04 -11.47 -19.01
N SER A 31 3.91 -11.04 -18.44
CA SER A 31 3.59 -9.61 -18.30
C SER A 31 4.58 -8.88 -17.38
N VAL A 32 5.00 -9.52 -16.30
CA VAL A 32 5.99 -8.98 -15.36
C VAL A 32 7.36 -8.94 -16.02
N ALA A 33 7.79 -10.04 -16.65
CA ALA A 33 9.07 -10.13 -17.35
C ALA A 33 9.19 -9.09 -18.47
N TYR A 34 8.13 -8.91 -19.25
CA TYR A 34 8.06 -7.89 -20.29
C TYR A 34 8.17 -6.47 -19.72
N SER A 35 7.48 -6.19 -18.61
CA SER A 35 7.52 -4.89 -17.94
C SER A 35 8.90 -4.59 -17.36
N VAL A 36 9.55 -5.56 -16.73
CA VAL A 36 10.93 -5.45 -16.21
C VAL A 36 11.92 -5.19 -17.35
N LYS A 37 11.82 -5.94 -18.45
CA LYS A 37 12.69 -5.75 -19.62
C LYS A 37 12.53 -4.35 -20.22
N ARG A 38 11.29 -3.83 -20.27
CA ARG A 38 11.01 -2.46 -20.72
C ARG A 38 11.61 -1.41 -19.78
N ALA A 39 11.48 -1.61 -18.47
CA ALA A 39 12.06 -0.73 -17.44
C ALA A 39 13.60 -0.65 -17.56
N TRP A 40 14.25 -1.81 -17.76
CA TRP A 40 15.72 -1.88 -17.89
C TRP A 40 16.25 -1.12 -19.11
N ARG A 41 15.49 -1.08 -20.21
CA ARG A 41 15.87 -0.29 -21.41
C ARG A 41 15.84 1.22 -21.15
N ARG A 42 15.13 1.68 -20.12
CA ARG A 42 15.01 3.09 -19.73
C ARG A 42 15.84 3.39 -18.49
N LYS A 43 17.16 3.14 -18.57
CA LYS A 43 18.12 3.29 -17.46
C LYS A 43 18.04 4.63 -16.73
N GLY A 44 17.81 5.74 -17.45
CA GLY A 44 17.67 7.06 -16.84
C GLY A 44 16.47 7.19 -15.88
N PHE A 45 15.32 6.65 -16.27
CA PHE A 45 14.13 6.64 -15.39
C PHE A 45 14.31 5.70 -14.19
N MET A 46 15.02 4.58 -14.37
CA MET A 46 15.36 3.68 -13.25
C MET A 46 16.34 4.33 -12.26
N ALA A 47 17.35 5.04 -12.76
CA ALA A 47 18.28 5.79 -11.92
C ALA A 47 17.57 6.91 -11.16
N LEU A 48 16.67 7.64 -11.82
CA LEU A 48 15.84 8.66 -11.16
C LEU A 48 14.95 8.05 -10.09
N ALA A 49 14.29 6.92 -10.37
CA ALA A 49 13.47 6.23 -9.38
C ALA A 49 14.29 5.77 -8.16
N ALA A 50 15.50 5.24 -8.38
CA ALA A 50 16.41 4.87 -7.29
C ALA A 50 16.86 6.10 -6.48
N ALA A 51 17.17 7.22 -7.14
CA ALA A 51 17.54 8.46 -6.46
C ALA A 51 16.39 9.02 -5.62
N LEU A 52 15.16 9.00 -6.14
CA LEU A 52 13.97 9.42 -5.40
C LEU A 52 13.70 8.51 -4.19
N MET A 53 13.91 7.19 -4.33
CA MET A 53 13.79 6.25 -3.21
C MET A 53 14.83 6.55 -2.11
N LEU A 54 16.09 6.81 -2.48
CA LEU A 54 17.12 7.20 -1.51
C LEU A 54 16.80 8.53 -0.84
N LEU A 55 16.28 9.50 -1.61
CA LEU A 55 15.86 10.78 -1.06
C LEU A 55 14.71 10.61 -0.06
N GLN A 56 13.73 9.76 -0.38
CA GLN A 56 12.65 9.41 0.54
C GLN A 56 13.20 8.79 1.83
N TRP A 57 14.19 7.90 1.75
CA TRP A 57 14.80 7.30 2.93
C TRP A 57 15.55 8.30 3.81
N ILE A 58 16.31 9.21 3.19
CA ILE A 58 16.99 10.28 3.93
C ILE A 58 15.97 11.21 4.58
N ALA A 59 14.91 11.60 3.84
CA ALA A 59 13.85 12.44 4.38
C ALA A 59 13.16 11.79 5.59
N GLY A 60 12.84 10.50 5.51
CA GLY A 60 12.26 9.76 6.63
C GLY A 60 13.20 9.57 7.83
N ALA A 61 14.51 9.39 7.59
CA ALA A 61 15.49 9.38 8.67
C ALA A 61 15.60 10.75 9.36
N LEU A 62 15.51 11.85 8.60
CA LEU A 62 15.49 13.21 9.13
C LEU A 62 14.21 13.48 9.93
N GLU A 63 13.06 12.99 9.47
CA GLU A 63 11.79 13.03 10.20
C GLU A 63 11.93 12.36 11.57
N LEU A 64 12.42 11.11 11.62
CA LEU A 64 12.65 10.41 12.88
C LEU A 64 13.61 11.19 13.79
N GLY A 65 14.69 11.74 13.23
CA GLY A 65 15.63 12.58 13.96
C GLY A 65 14.99 13.84 14.55
N ALA A 66 14.13 14.51 13.80
CA ALA A 66 13.38 15.66 14.28
C ALA A 66 12.42 15.29 15.41
N LEU A 67 11.76 14.13 15.33
CA LEU A 67 10.86 13.64 16.37
C LEU A 67 11.60 13.25 17.65
N PHE A 68 12.71 12.53 17.56
CA PHE A 68 13.58 12.29 18.73
C PHE A 68 14.09 13.60 19.33
N SER A 69 14.49 14.56 18.50
CA SER A 69 14.93 15.88 18.98
C SER A 69 13.81 16.64 19.69
N SER A 70 12.56 16.49 19.25
CA SER A 70 11.41 17.16 19.88
C SER A 70 11.12 16.69 21.31
N ILE A 71 11.52 15.46 21.66
CA ILE A 71 11.45 14.91 23.01
C ILE A 71 12.77 15.06 23.78
N GLY A 72 13.73 15.83 23.25
CA GLY A 72 15.03 16.08 23.88
C GLY A 72 16.00 14.90 23.83
N TYR A 73 15.78 13.92 22.95
CA TYR A 73 16.64 12.74 22.81
C TYR A 73 17.46 12.81 21.52
N SER A 74 18.77 12.55 21.60
CA SER A 74 19.65 12.58 20.43
C SER A 74 19.98 11.15 19.98
N VAL A 75 19.76 10.87 18.70
CA VAL A 75 20.04 9.57 18.07
C VAL A 75 21.05 9.78 16.95
N GLY A 76 22.04 8.88 16.88
CA GLY A 76 23.03 8.92 15.81
C GLY A 76 22.40 8.75 14.42
N ALA A 77 22.85 9.54 13.44
CA ALA A 77 22.31 9.53 12.08
C ALA A 77 22.32 8.11 11.44
N TRP A 78 23.32 7.29 11.75
CA TRP A 78 23.39 5.91 11.26
C TRP A 78 22.26 5.01 11.78
N VAL A 79 21.87 5.19 13.05
CA VAL A 79 20.73 4.46 13.63
C VAL A 79 19.45 4.85 12.91
N LEU A 80 19.24 6.14 12.65
CA LEU A 80 18.05 6.65 11.94
C LEU A 80 17.98 6.16 10.49
N LEU A 81 19.11 6.21 9.76
CA LEU A 81 19.21 5.77 8.36
C LEU A 81 18.93 4.28 8.19
N ILE A 82 19.28 3.44 9.17
CA ILE A 82 18.99 2.00 9.16
C ILE A 82 17.57 1.74 9.66
N ALA A 83 17.13 2.44 10.71
CA ALA A 83 15.84 2.21 11.33
C ALA A 83 14.67 2.56 10.41
N PHE A 84 14.76 3.67 9.65
CA PHE A 84 13.68 4.11 8.78
C PHE A 84 13.22 3.05 7.74
N PRO A 85 14.09 2.48 6.88
CA PRO A 85 13.66 1.47 5.92
C PRO A 85 13.12 0.19 6.58
N LEU A 86 13.63 -0.19 7.75
CA LEU A 86 13.08 -1.31 8.52
C LEU A 86 11.69 -0.99 9.09
N HIS A 87 11.49 0.25 9.55
CA HIS A 87 10.18 0.77 9.92
C HIS A 87 9.19 0.74 8.73
N CYS A 88 9.60 1.16 7.54
CA CYS A 88 8.78 1.05 6.32
C CYS A 88 8.39 -0.40 6.01
N TYR A 89 9.28 -1.36 6.28
CA TYR A 89 8.94 -2.77 6.10
C TYR A 89 7.84 -3.21 7.08
N LEU A 90 7.91 -2.75 8.33
CA LEU A 90 6.90 -3.04 9.35
C LEU A 90 5.51 -2.46 8.99
N THR A 91 5.46 -1.28 8.35
CA THR A 91 4.19 -0.69 7.90
C THR A 91 3.63 -1.36 6.65
N ALA A 92 4.49 -2.00 5.84
CA ALA A 92 4.10 -2.69 4.62
C ALA A 92 3.61 -4.15 4.84
N LEU A 93 3.68 -4.68 6.07
CA LEU A 93 3.29 -6.06 6.34
C LEU A 93 1.77 -6.26 6.13
N PRO A 94 1.34 -7.31 5.39
CA PRO A 94 -0.07 -7.60 5.15
C PRO A 94 -0.70 -8.29 6.38
N VAL A 95 -0.75 -7.60 7.51
CA VAL A 95 -1.27 -8.13 8.78
C VAL A 95 -2.80 -8.10 8.87
N GLY A 96 -3.49 -7.62 7.84
CA GLY A 96 -4.95 -7.53 7.79
C GLY A 96 -5.56 -6.49 8.73
N ILE A 97 -4.73 -5.73 9.44
CA ILE A 97 -5.12 -4.64 10.33
C ILE A 97 -4.87 -3.30 9.60
N PRO A 98 -5.86 -2.39 9.53
CA PRO A 98 -5.66 -1.06 8.96
C PRO A 98 -4.46 -0.34 9.59
N ALA A 99 -3.57 0.20 8.76
CA ALA A 99 -2.32 0.85 9.17
C ALA A 99 -1.38 -0.01 10.05
N ALA A 100 -1.58 -1.34 10.10
CA ALA A 100 -0.77 -2.29 10.89
C ALA A 100 -0.60 -1.89 12.37
N LEU A 101 -1.61 -1.20 12.94
CA LEU A 101 -1.58 -0.70 14.31
C LEU A 101 -1.29 -1.82 15.34
N GLY A 102 -0.44 -1.51 16.31
CA GLY A 102 0.10 -2.42 17.30
C GLY A 102 1.37 -3.14 16.82
N VAL A 103 1.37 -3.68 15.58
CA VAL A 103 2.52 -4.42 15.03
C VAL A 103 3.66 -3.45 14.70
N THR A 104 3.35 -2.37 14.00
CA THR A 104 4.35 -1.37 13.62
C THR A 104 4.94 -0.71 14.87
N GLU A 105 4.13 -0.35 15.86
CA GLU A 105 4.58 0.31 17.08
C GLU A 105 5.49 -0.61 17.89
N ALA A 106 5.04 -1.84 18.15
CA ALA A 106 5.85 -2.82 18.88
C ALA A 106 7.17 -3.13 18.14
N GLY A 107 7.11 -3.33 16.82
CA GLY A 107 8.28 -3.59 16.00
C GLY A 107 9.27 -2.43 15.95
N THR A 108 8.77 -1.19 15.87
CA THR A 108 9.62 0.01 15.79
C THR A 108 10.28 0.30 17.14
N VAL A 109 9.57 0.13 18.25
CA VAL A 109 10.16 0.22 19.60
C VAL A 109 11.22 -0.85 19.80
N ALA A 110 10.94 -2.10 19.40
CA ALA A 110 11.90 -3.19 19.49
C ALA A 110 13.15 -2.91 18.64
N LEU A 111 12.97 -2.39 17.42
CA LEU A 111 14.04 -2.00 16.52
C LEU A 111 14.95 -0.93 17.13
N PHE A 112 14.39 0.18 17.59
CA PHE A 112 15.19 1.24 18.22
C PHE A 112 15.88 0.77 19.49
N THR A 113 15.19 -0.01 20.33
CA THR A 113 15.79 -0.58 21.54
C THR A 113 16.95 -1.52 21.21
N ALA A 114 16.82 -2.34 20.16
CA ALA A 114 17.87 -3.23 19.68
C ALA A 114 19.09 -2.46 19.12
N LEU A 115 18.87 -1.26 18.58
CA LEU A 115 19.92 -0.35 18.12
C LEU A 115 20.51 0.51 19.25
N GLY A 116 20.16 0.25 20.50
CA GLY A 116 20.73 0.89 21.69
C GLY A 116 20.02 2.15 22.16
N VAL A 117 18.85 2.48 21.60
CA VAL A 117 18.02 3.60 22.08
C VAL A 117 17.31 3.20 23.36
N GLU A 118 17.21 4.14 24.30
CA GLU A 118 16.45 3.93 25.54
C GLU A 118 14.98 3.61 25.22
N ARG A 119 14.42 2.56 25.85
CA ARG A 119 13.06 2.09 25.58
C ARG A 119 11.98 3.17 25.73
N SER A 120 12.12 4.04 26.74
CA SER A 120 11.18 5.13 27.01
C SER A 120 11.13 6.13 25.85
N ALA A 121 12.30 6.57 25.38
CA ALA A 121 12.46 7.47 24.23
C ALA A 121 12.01 6.80 22.93
N ALA A 122 12.36 5.53 22.71
CA ALA A 122 11.92 4.75 21.56
C ALA A 122 10.39 4.66 21.48
N MET A 123 9.71 4.39 22.61
CA MET A 123 8.25 4.37 22.70
C MET A 123 7.65 5.73 22.37
N ALA A 124 8.14 6.79 23.01
CA ALA A 124 7.63 8.14 22.79
C ALA A 124 7.76 8.59 21.33
N ALA A 125 8.97 8.43 20.75
CA ALA A 125 9.23 8.78 19.36
C ALA A 125 8.40 7.92 18.38
N THR A 126 8.22 6.63 18.67
CA THR A 126 7.38 5.75 17.85
C THR A 126 5.93 6.20 17.87
N LEU A 127 5.36 6.54 19.02
CA LEU A 127 3.97 7.02 19.07
C LEU A 127 3.81 8.37 18.35
N LEU A 128 4.80 9.26 18.46
CA LEU A 128 4.82 10.54 17.78
C LEU A 128 4.89 10.39 16.25
N VAL A 129 5.81 9.56 15.73
CA VAL A 129 5.93 9.36 14.27
C VAL A 129 4.65 8.76 13.72
N ARG A 130 4.07 7.78 14.41
CA ARG A 130 2.81 7.15 13.99
C ARG A 130 1.64 8.11 14.03
N PHE A 131 1.60 9.00 15.02
CA PHE A 131 0.61 10.06 15.05
C PHE A 131 0.76 10.98 13.84
N VAL A 132 1.98 11.42 13.53
CA VAL A 132 2.21 12.28 12.36
C VAL A 132 1.84 11.54 11.08
N GLU A 133 2.41 10.37 10.81
CA GLU A 133 2.18 9.61 9.58
C GLU A 133 0.69 9.31 9.36
N VAL A 134 0.02 8.67 10.32
CA VAL A 134 -1.36 8.21 10.13
C VAL A 134 -2.32 9.38 9.98
N TRP A 135 -2.23 10.38 10.85
CA TRP A 135 -3.17 11.50 10.82
C TRP A 135 -2.88 12.46 9.68
N PHE A 136 -1.61 12.70 9.35
CA PHE A 136 -1.23 13.50 8.19
C PHE A 136 -1.67 12.84 6.88
N GLU A 137 -1.41 11.54 6.69
CA GLU A 137 -1.83 10.81 5.50
C GLU A 137 -3.36 10.79 5.37
N LEU A 138 -4.07 10.55 6.48
CA LEU A 138 -5.53 10.56 6.48
C LEU A 138 -6.08 11.95 6.13
N ALA A 139 -5.53 13.01 6.74
CA ALA A 139 -5.95 14.38 6.50
C ALA A 139 -5.65 14.82 5.06
N LEU A 140 -4.45 14.54 4.56
CA LEU A 140 -4.05 14.87 3.19
C LEU A 140 -4.86 14.08 2.17
N GLY A 141 -5.03 12.77 2.40
CA GLY A 141 -5.86 11.90 1.57
C GLY A 141 -7.32 12.37 1.54
N ALA A 142 -7.89 12.73 2.68
CA ALA A 142 -9.23 13.30 2.77
C ALA A 142 -9.34 14.66 2.06
N ALA A 143 -8.37 15.55 2.26
CA ALA A 143 -8.36 16.87 1.61
C ALA A 143 -8.30 16.74 0.08
N VAL A 144 -7.41 15.88 -0.43
CA VAL A 144 -7.32 15.57 -1.87
C VAL A 144 -8.60 14.89 -2.35
N ALA A 145 -9.17 13.96 -1.61
CA ALA A 145 -10.42 13.29 -1.96
C ALA A 145 -11.61 14.26 -2.00
N VAL A 146 -11.67 15.26 -1.12
CA VAL A 146 -12.69 16.31 -1.14
C VAL A 146 -12.48 17.25 -2.33
N ALA A 147 -11.24 17.70 -2.56
CA ALA A 147 -10.89 18.55 -3.69
C ALA A 147 -11.17 17.86 -5.04
N ALA A 148 -10.80 16.59 -5.17
CA ALA A 148 -11.11 15.76 -6.34
C ALA A 148 -12.59 15.34 -6.37
N GLY A 149 -13.25 15.23 -5.22
CA GLY A 149 -14.66 14.89 -5.04
C GLY A 149 -15.61 15.96 -5.57
N VAL A 150 -15.17 17.22 -5.65
CA VAL A 150 -15.84 18.27 -6.44
C VAL A 150 -15.93 17.85 -7.91
N GLY A 151 -14.92 17.16 -8.46
CA GLY A 151 -14.94 16.59 -9.82
C GLY A 151 -15.57 15.19 -9.94
N GLN A 152 -15.49 14.37 -8.90
CA GLN A 152 -16.00 12.98 -8.93
C GLN A 152 -17.54 12.92 -8.90
N ARG A 153 -18.21 13.90 -8.27
CA ARG A 153 -19.68 13.98 -8.20
C ARG A 153 -20.31 14.11 -9.59
N GLU A 154 -19.69 14.85 -10.49
CA GLU A 154 -20.17 15.04 -11.87
C GLU A 154 -20.04 13.74 -12.68
N ARG A 155 -18.91 13.06 -12.55
CA ARG A 155 -18.64 11.77 -13.22
C ARG A 155 -19.53 10.64 -12.71
N LEU A 156 -19.84 10.62 -11.40
CA LEU A 156 -20.83 9.70 -10.83
C LEU A 156 -22.25 10.02 -11.33
N ALA A 157 -22.59 11.31 -11.47
CA ALA A 157 -23.87 11.72 -12.05
C ALA A 157 -24.00 11.30 -13.53
N GLU A 158 -22.93 11.39 -14.31
CA GLU A 158 -22.89 10.90 -15.69
C GLU A 158 -23.08 9.38 -15.79
N LEU A 159 -22.37 8.61 -14.97
CA LEU A 159 -22.50 7.15 -14.94
C LEU A 159 -23.92 6.72 -14.54
N VAL A 160 -24.52 7.38 -13.55
CA VAL A 160 -25.91 7.12 -13.15
C VAL A 160 -26.90 7.50 -14.25
N ARG A 161 -26.67 8.59 -14.99
CA ARG A 161 -27.50 8.98 -16.14
C ARG A 161 -27.41 7.96 -17.28
N GLY A 162 -26.20 7.49 -17.60
CA GLY A 162 -25.96 6.45 -18.60
C GLY A 162 -26.68 5.15 -18.24
N TRP A 163 -26.54 4.69 -17.01
CA TRP A 163 -27.19 3.48 -16.53
C TRP A 163 -28.73 3.57 -16.56
N ARG A 164 -29.30 4.74 -16.22
CA ARG A 164 -30.76 4.97 -16.34
C ARG A 164 -31.25 5.05 -17.79
N ALA A 165 -30.40 5.43 -18.74
CA ALA A 165 -30.74 5.42 -20.16
C ALA A 165 -30.77 3.98 -20.69
N GLU A 166 -29.74 3.20 -20.38
CA GLU A 166 -29.65 1.77 -20.74
C GLU A 166 -30.79 0.95 -20.14
N ALA A 167 -31.10 1.16 -18.85
CA ALA A 167 -32.22 0.49 -18.19
C ALA A 167 -33.58 0.78 -18.84
N ARG A 168 -33.78 2.00 -19.37
CA ARG A 168 -35.02 2.38 -20.09
C ARG A 168 -35.10 1.77 -21.49
N VAL A 169 -33.96 1.58 -22.16
CA VAL A 169 -33.90 0.88 -23.45
C VAL A 169 -34.21 -0.61 -23.27
N LEU A 170 -33.63 -1.23 -22.25
CA LEU A 170 -33.90 -2.64 -21.91
C LEU A 170 -35.36 -2.88 -21.52
N ALA A 171 -35.97 -1.94 -20.78
CA ALA A 171 -37.38 -2.02 -20.41
C ALA A 171 -38.35 -1.87 -21.62
N ARG A 172 -37.95 -1.14 -22.67
CA ARG A 172 -38.75 -0.97 -23.90
C ARG A 172 -38.54 -2.08 -24.92
N GLY A 173 -37.36 -2.71 -24.95
CA GLY A 173 -37.03 -3.81 -25.86
C GLY A 173 -37.66 -5.16 -25.50
N GLY A 174 -38.11 -5.34 -24.25
CA GLY A 174 -38.74 -6.58 -23.78
C GLY A 174 -40.25 -6.72 -24.04
N GLY A 175 -40.91 -5.71 -24.63
CA GLY A 175 -42.37 -5.67 -24.80
C GLY A 175 -42.90 -6.15 -26.15
N GLY A 176 -42.06 -6.66 -27.05
CA GLY A 176 -42.46 -7.02 -28.42
C GLY A 176 -42.13 -8.46 -28.76
N ARG A 177 -42.88 -9.42 -28.22
CA ARG A 177 -43.11 -10.79 -28.71
C ARG A 177 -44.15 -11.46 -27.82
N GLY A 178 -45.41 -11.03 -28.00
CA GLY A 178 -46.60 -11.80 -27.65
C GLY A 178 -47.23 -12.29 -28.93
#